data_AF-A0A9D6E0N5-F1
#
_entry.id   AF-A0A9D6E0N5-F1
#
_cell.length_a   1.000
_cell.length_b   1.000
_cell.length_c   1.000
_cell.angle_alpha   90.00
_cell.angle_beta   90.00
_cell.angle_gamma   90.00
#
_symmetry.space_group_name_H-M   'P 1'
#
loop_
_entity.id
_entity.type
_entity.pdbx_description
1 polymer ?
#
loop_
_entity_poly.entity_id
_entity_poly.type
_entity_poly.pdbx_seq_one_letter_code
_entity_poly.pdbx_strand_id
1 'polypeptide(L)'
;MPGYFLMALFLLTVGLFPSATLQARVLEPDATKRVPPQETVIAGEGIGLVKIGGSLMAAREQWGPPDKELGSGSDTLYKWDAIQTEVLVRKGSIYVIKTSHPTFRTRDGIRPGISMSKLIRLWGEQYVVAPKQIPTEEETLSLRSSFIGHPTLNRKRASPPLREILRSCPPWSA
;
A
#
# COMPACT_ATOMS: atom_id res chain seq x y z
N MET A 1 -5.04 -79.91 7.73
CA MET A 1 -3.65 -80.26 8.05
C MET A 1 -2.97 -79.02 8.65
N PRO A 2 -2.82 -78.93 9.97
CA PRO A 2 -2.12 -77.83 10.65
C PRO A 2 -0.61 -78.12 10.68
N GLY A 3 0.20 -77.16 10.22
CA GLY A 3 1.66 -77.24 10.22
C GLY A 3 2.25 -76.44 11.37
N TYR A 4 2.88 -77.17 12.29
CA TYR A 4 3.63 -76.68 13.45
C TYR A 4 4.98 -76.05 13.05
N PHE A 5 5.48 -75.17 13.94
CA PHE A 5 6.90 -74.97 14.28
C PHE A 5 7.85 -74.44 13.19
N LEU A 6 8.35 -73.22 13.38
CA LEU A 6 9.76 -73.08 13.76
C LEU A 6 10.00 -71.74 14.49
N MET A 7 10.42 -71.86 15.74
CA MET A 7 11.13 -70.79 16.45
C MET A 7 12.39 -70.41 15.68
N ALA A 8 12.57 -69.13 15.38
CA ALA A 8 13.88 -68.57 15.10
C ALA A 8 14.10 -67.42 16.08
N LEU A 9 14.72 -67.80 17.19
CA LEU A 9 15.46 -67.01 18.15
C LEU A 9 16.37 -66.02 17.41
N PHE A 10 15.94 -64.76 17.22
CA PHE A 10 16.84 -63.70 16.78
C PHE A 10 17.29 -62.88 17.97
N LEU A 11 18.58 -63.03 18.21
CA LEU A 11 19.35 -62.52 19.32
C LEU A 11 19.17 -61.01 19.51
N LEU A 12 18.95 -60.71 20.78
CA LEU A 12 19.06 -59.45 21.48
C LEU A 12 20.40 -58.74 21.14
N THR A 13 20.45 -57.99 20.03
CA THR A 13 21.52 -57.02 19.81
C THR A 13 21.18 -55.75 20.58
N VAL A 14 21.53 -55.78 21.88
CA VAL A 14 21.65 -54.58 22.70
C VAL A 14 22.82 -53.77 22.13
N GLY A 15 22.52 -52.99 21.10
CA GLY A 15 23.40 -51.97 20.58
C GLY A 15 23.61 -50.94 21.69
N LEU A 16 24.79 -51.00 22.30
CA LEU A 16 25.41 -49.87 23.00
C LEU A 16 25.39 -48.67 22.07
N PHE A 17 24.33 -47.87 22.13
CA PHE A 17 24.39 -46.52 21.62
C PHE A 17 25.34 -45.76 22.53
N PRO A 18 26.50 -45.28 22.03
CA PRO A 18 27.30 -44.35 22.80
C PRO A 18 26.38 -43.15 23.07
N SER A 19 26.18 -42.84 24.35
CA SER A 19 25.61 -41.58 24.79
C SER A 19 26.46 -40.48 24.17
N ALA A 20 26.05 -40.01 22.99
CA ALA A 20 26.56 -38.80 22.39
C ALA A 20 26.10 -37.69 23.31
N THR A 21 26.99 -37.30 24.21
CA THR A 21 26.88 -36.09 25.00
C THR A 21 26.69 -34.96 23.99
N LEU A 22 25.43 -34.60 23.75
CA LEU A 22 25.03 -33.38 23.07
C LEU A 22 25.53 -32.24 23.95
N GLN A 23 26.81 -31.91 23.80
CA GLN A 23 27.28 -30.60 24.15
C GLN A 23 26.49 -29.65 23.26
N ALA A 24 25.40 -29.12 23.83
CA ALA A 24 24.81 -27.89 23.37
C ALA A 24 25.92 -26.84 23.42
N ARG A 25 26.69 -26.74 22.32
CA ARG A 25 27.42 -25.52 22.00
C ARG A 25 26.34 -24.47 21.93
N VAL A 26 26.20 -23.75 23.05
CA VAL A 26 25.66 -22.41 23.06
C VAL A 26 26.52 -21.67 22.05
N LEU A 27 26.04 -21.62 20.80
CA LEU A 27 26.55 -20.74 19.77
C LEU A 27 26.28 -19.36 20.34
N GLU A 28 27.28 -18.82 21.03
CA GLU A 28 27.28 -17.41 21.38
C GLU A 28 27.00 -16.67 20.07
N PRO A 29 25.91 -15.89 19.98
CA PRO A 29 25.60 -15.16 18.77
C PRO A 29 26.81 -14.28 18.49
N ASP A 30 27.45 -14.55 17.36
CA ASP A 30 28.66 -13.89 16.92
C ASP A 30 28.43 -12.37 16.92
N ALA A 31 28.86 -11.71 17.99
CA ALA A 31 28.65 -10.29 18.25
C ALA A 31 29.39 -9.41 17.23
N THR A 32 30.14 -10.02 16.31
CA THR A 32 30.81 -9.34 15.20
C THR A 32 30.01 -9.36 13.90
N LYS A 33 28.87 -10.06 13.83
CA LYS A 33 27.92 -9.89 12.74
C LYS A 33 27.14 -8.59 12.96
N ARG A 34 27.86 -7.47 12.83
CA ARG A 34 27.29 -6.14 12.67
C ARG A 34 26.31 -6.26 11.51
N VAL A 35 25.01 -6.29 11.82
CA VAL A 35 23.98 -6.02 10.84
C VAL A 35 24.44 -4.72 10.18
N PRO A 36 24.77 -4.72 8.88
CA PRO A 36 25.24 -3.50 8.22
C PRO A 36 24.20 -2.43 8.56
N PRO A 37 24.63 -1.23 8.99
CA PRO A 37 23.71 -0.16 9.32
C PRO A 37 22.71 -0.09 8.17
N GLN A 38 21.45 -0.41 8.47
CA GLN A 38 20.44 -0.55 7.43
C GLN A 38 20.30 0.83 6.83
N GLU A 39 20.92 1.00 5.67
CA GLU A 39 20.82 2.20 4.88
C GLU A 39 19.33 2.30 4.53
N THR A 40 18.65 3.27 5.15
CA THR A 40 17.22 3.48 4.93
C THR A 40 17.03 3.78 3.45
N VAL A 41 16.64 2.77 2.66
CA VAL A 41 16.36 2.96 1.24
C VAL A 41 15.13 3.86 1.16
N ILE A 42 15.34 5.14 0.79
CA ILE A 42 14.26 6.08 0.54
C ILE A 42 13.67 5.71 -0.83
N ALA A 43 12.79 4.71 -0.84
CA ALA A 43 12.04 4.34 -2.02
C ALA A 43 11.26 5.56 -2.52
N GLY A 44 11.38 5.85 -3.83
CA GLY A 44 10.54 6.86 -4.47
C GLY A 44 11.17 8.25 -4.66
N GLU A 45 12.44 8.33 -5.08
CA GLU A 45 13.01 9.60 -5.58
C GLU A 45 12.19 10.25 -6.71
N GLY A 46 11.36 9.47 -7.42
CA GLY A 46 10.58 9.96 -8.54
C GLY A 46 9.88 8.87 -9.34
N ILE A 47 9.20 9.29 -10.41
CA ILE A 47 8.55 8.42 -11.40
C ILE A 47 9.07 8.81 -12.78
N GLY A 48 9.77 7.88 -13.45
CA GLY A 48 10.46 8.17 -14.69
C GLY A 48 11.52 9.27 -14.52
N LEU A 49 11.41 10.35 -15.31
CA LEU A 49 12.31 11.52 -15.24
C LEU A 49 11.87 12.56 -14.20
N VAL A 50 10.66 12.45 -13.66
CA VAL A 50 10.11 13.42 -12.71
C VAL A 50 10.51 13.02 -11.29
N LYS A 51 11.23 13.91 -10.60
CA LYS A 51 11.80 13.66 -9.28
C LYS A 51 11.15 14.50 -8.18
N ILE A 52 11.05 13.94 -6.98
CA ILE A 52 10.76 14.68 -5.76
C ILE A 52 11.90 15.70 -5.52
N GLY A 53 11.53 16.92 -5.12
CA GLY A 53 12.42 18.08 -5.05
C GLY A 53 12.63 18.79 -6.39
N GLY A 54 12.27 18.16 -7.51
CA GLY A 54 12.35 18.74 -8.84
C GLY A 54 11.34 19.87 -9.09
N SER A 55 11.43 20.50 -10.26
CA SER A 55 10.49 21.54 -10.69
C SER A 55 9.25 20.94 -11.35
N LEU A 56 8.13 21.65 -11.29
CA LEU A 56 6.92 21.29 -12.03
C LEU A 56 7.13 21.26 -13.56
N MET A 57 8.09 22.04 -14.08
CA MET A 57 8.39 22.07 -15.52
C MET A 57 8.81 20.68 -16.04
N ALA A 58 9.63 19.95 -15.28
CA ALA A 58 10.02 18.59 -15.66
C ALA A 58 8.81 17.65 -15.81
N ALA A 59 7.79 17.81 -14.96
CA ALA A 59 6.54 17.04 -15.09
C ALA A 59 5.74 17.46 -16.32
N ARG A 60 5.67 18.76 -16.63
CA ARG A 60 4.97 19.27 -17.82
C ARG A 60 5.64 18.87 -19.13
N GLU A 61 6.97 18.85 -19.17
CA GLU A 61 7.73 18.38 -20.33
C GLU A 61 7.50 16.90 -20.59
N GLN A 62 7.44 16.09 -19.52
CA GLN A 62 7.29 14.64 -19.63
C GLN A 62 5.85 14.18 -19.90
N TRP A 63 4.86 14.83 -19.28
CA TRP A 63 3.47 14.38 -19.28
C TRP A 63 2.49 15.34 -19.96
N GLY A 64 2.97 16.50 -20.40
CA GLY A 64 2.12 17.58 -20.92
C GLY A 64 1.51 18.45 -19.81
N PRO A 65 0.65 19.42 -20.17
CA PRO A 65 -0.02 20.27 -19.19
C PRO A 65 -0.97 19.46 -18.30
N PRO A 66 -1.14 19.83 -17.02
CA PRO A 66 -2.10 19.18 -16.13
C PRO A 66 -3.54 19.52 -16.53
N ASP A 67 -4.45 18.57 -16.33
CA ASP A 67 -5.88 18.74 -16.58
C ASP A 67 -6.55 19.64 -15.52
N LYS A 68 -6.06 19.57 -14.27
CA LYS A 68 -6.58 20.35 -13.14
C LYS A 68 -5.46 20.88 -12.28
N GLU A 69 -5.66 22.09 -11.79
CA GLU A 69 -4.81 22.76 -10.81
C GLU A 69 -5.68 23.19 -9.63
N LEU A 70 -5.34 22.72 -8.43
CA LEU A 70 -6.06 22.99 -7.19
C LEU A 70 -5.07 23.60 -6.19
N GLY A 71 -5.10 24.93 -6.06
CA GLY A 71 -4.24 25.68 -5.14
C GLY A 71 -4.85 25.83 -3.75
N SER A 72 -4.03 25.70 -2.71
CA SER A 72 -4.38 25.99 -1.32
C SER A 72 -3.17 26.54 -0.56
N GLY A 73 -3.10 27.86 -0.41
CA GLY A 73 -1.98 28.52 0.28
C GLY A 73 -0.66 28.38 -0.47
N SER A 74 0.36 27.82 0.18
CA SER A 74 1.69 27.59 -0.43
C SER A 74 1.80 26.29 -1.25
N ASP A 75 0.73 25.49 -1.24
CA ASP A 75 0.69 24.16 -1.82
C ASP A 75 -0.29 24.15 -2.99
N THR A 76 0.12 23.57 -4.11
CA THR A 76 -0.70 23.42 -5.30
C THR A 76 -0.69 21.97 -5.76
N LEU A 77 -1.88 21.38 -5.89
CA LEU A 77 -2.07 20.03 -6.40
C LEU A 77 -2.38 20.09 -7.90
N TYR A 78 -1.54 19.45 -8.71
CA TYR A 78 -1.73 19.30 -10.15
C TYR A 78 -2.18 17.87 -10.47
N LYS A 79 -3.17 17.72 -11.34
CA LYS A 79 -3.70 16.41 -11.74
C LYS A 79 -3.60 16.20 -13.23
N TRP A 80 -3.18 15.00 -13.61
CA TRP A 80 -3.24 14.46 -14.96
C TRP A 80 -4.15 13.24 -14.95
N ASP A 81 -5.42 13.45 -15.32
CA ASP A 81 -6.47 12.43 -15.30
C ASP A 81 -6.16 11.33 -16.34
N ALA A 82 -5.66 11.70 -17.52
CA ALA A 82 -5.33 10.76 -18.61
C ALA A 82 -4.30 9.68 -18.19
N ILE A 83 -3.32 10.06 -17.36
CA ILE A 83 -2.28 9.17 -16.83
C ILE A 83 -2.47 8.90 -15.33
N GLN A 84 -3.66 9.17 -14.78
CA GLN A 84 -4.03 8.89 -13.38
C GLN A 84 -2.97 9.28 -12.35
N THR A 85 -2.40 10.48 -12.50
CA THR A 85 -1.25 10.96 -11.72
C THR A 85 -1.55 12.32 -11.09
N GLU A 86 -1.16 12.47 -9.83
CA GLU A 86 -1.34 13.67 -9.01
C GLU A 86 0.04 14.10 -8.49
N VAL A 87 0.36 15.39 -8.61
CA VAL A 87 1.61 15.97 -8.13
C VAL A 87 1.29 17.12 -7.17
N LEU A 88 1.78 17.02 -5.94
CA LEU A 88 1.71 18.10 -4.97
C LEU A 88 3.01 18.91 -5.03
N VAL A 89 2.88 20.19 -5.32
CA VAL A 89 3.99 21.14 -5.37
C VAL A 89 3.89 22.07 -4.17
N ARG A 90 4.99 22.23 -3.43
CA ARG A 90 5.10 23.13 -2.28
C ARG A 90 6.25 24.10 -2.55
N LYS A 91 5.97 25.41 -2.50
CA LYS A 91 6.97 26.47 -2.76
C LYS A 91 7.73 26.29 -4.09
N GLY A 92 7.05 25.81 -5.14
CA GLY A 92 7.63 25.63 -6.48
C GLY A 92 8.37 24.31 -6.72
N SER A 93 8.56 23.48 -5.68
CA SER A 93 9.19 22.16 -5.78
C SER A 93 8.19 21.03 -5.60
N ILE A 94 8.38 19.94 -6.35
CA ILE A 94 7.57 18.72 -6.23
C ILE A 94 7.82 18.08 -4.87
N TYR A 95 6.77 17.95 -4.07
CA TYR A 95 6.84 17.34 -2.74
C TYR A 95 6.32 15.90 -2.73
N VAL A 96 5.22 15.64 -3.43
CA VAL A 96 4.62 14.30 -3.53
C VAL A 96 4.24 14.01 -4.98
N ILE A 97 4.51 12.78 -5.40
CA ILE A 97 3.99 12.22 -6.65
C ILE A 97 3.18 10.99 -6.30
N LYS A 98 1.91 10.98 -6.70
CA LYS A 98 1.00 9.84 -6.52
C LYS A 98 0.51 9.41 -7.88
N THR A 99 0.60 8.13 -8.19
CA THR A 99 0.05 7.57 -9.43
C THR A 99 -0.66 6.27 -9.17
N SER A 100 -1.71 6.01 -9.94
CA SER A 100 -2.37 4.70 -10.01
C SER A 100 -2.12 4.00 -11.35
N HIS A 101 -1.37 4.62 -12.26
CA HIS A 101 -1.20 4.11 -13.61
C HIS A 101 -0.22 2.92 -13.65
N PRO A 102 -0.63 1.75 -14.18
CA PRO A 102 0.14 0.49 -14.03
C PRO A 102 1.44 0.45 -14.83
N THR A 103 1.62 1.34 -15.81
CA THR A 103 2.85 1.44 -16.61
C THR A 103 3.95 2.22 -15.90
N PHE A 104 3.60 3.07 -14.94
CA PHE A 104 4.57 3.88 -14.22
C PHE A 104 5.36 3.04 -13.23
N ARG A 105 6.66 3.32 -13.20
CA ARG A 105 7.61 2.66 -12.32
C ARG A 105 8.54 3.66 -11.68
N THR A 106 8.91 3.40 -10.44
CA THR A 106 10.05 4.07 -9.83
C THR A 106 11.35 3.50 -10.40
N ARG A 107 12.49 4.12 -10.05
CA ARG A 107 13.83 3.63 -10.38
C ARG A 107 14.05 2.20 -9.88
N ASP A 108 13.48 1.86 -8.72
CA ASP A 108 13.58 0.53 -8.10
C ASP A 108 12.61 -0.49 -8.72
N GLY A 109 11.88 -0.12 -9.78
CA GLY A 109 10.95 -1.00 -10.47
C GLY A 109 9.63 -1.22 -9.73
N ILE A 110 9.33 -0.41 -8.72
CA ILE A 110 8.03 -0.43 -8.02
C ILE A 110 6.98 0.12 -8.96
N ARG A 111 5.81 -0.51 -9.01
CA ARG A 111 4.67 -0.04 -9.80
C ARG A 111 3.37 -0.17 -9.01
N PRO A 112 2.32 0.57 -9.37
CA PRO A 112 0.99 0.31 -8.83
C PRO A 112 0.58 -1.16 -8.99
N GLY A 113 -0.01 -1.72 -7.93
CA GLY A 113 -0.46 -3.11 -7.90
C GLY A 113 0.62 -4.17 -7.62
N ILE A 114 1.85 -3.77 -7.28
CA ILE A 114 2.86 -4.71 -6.80
C ILE A 114 2.40 -5.37 -5.47
N SER A 115 2.63 -6.67 -5.32
CA SER A 115 2.24 -7.39 -4.11
C SER A 115 3.12 -6.97 -2.93
N MET A 116 2.52 -6.91 -1.74
CA MET A 116 3.25 -6.62 -0.50
C MET A 116 4.39 -7.63 -0.27
N SER A 117 4.16 -8.91 -0.56
CA SER A 117 5.19 -9.95 -0.48
C SER A 117 6.42 -9.66 -1.34
N LYS A 118 6.23 -9.05 -2.53
CA LYS A 118 7.32 -8.68 -3.42
C LYS A 118 8.06 -7.45 -2.91
N LEU A 119 7.35 -6.48 -2.31
CA LEU A 119 7.97 -5.32 -1.66
C LEU A 119 8.84 -5.74 -0.48
N ILE A 120 8.32 -6.60 0.40
CA ILE A 120 9.06 -7.15 1.54
C ILE A 120 10.30 -7.91 1.07
N ARG A 121 10.21 -8.66 -0.04
CA ARG A 121 11.38 -9.34 -0.62
C ARG A 121 12.43 -8.37 -1.17
N LEU A 122 12.02 -7.23 -1.72
CA LEU A 122 12.93 -6.24 -2.33
C LEU A 122 13.64 -5.37 -1.29
N TRP A 123 12.97 -5.00 -0.20
CA TRP A 123 13.52 -4.05 0.79
C TRP A 123 13.55 -4.57 2.23
N GLY A 124 13.18 -5.83 2.46
CA GLY A 124 13.04 -6.40 3.79
C GLY A 124 11.74 -6.02 4.50
N GLU A 125 11.62 -6.42 5.77
CA GLU A 125 10.45 -6.14 6.61
C GLU A 125 10.34 -4.68 7.05
N GLN A 126 11.35 -3.85 6.79
CA GLN A 126 11.40 -2.46 7.25
C GLN A 126 10.65 -1.48 6.35
N TYR A 127 9.61 -1.96 5.67
CA TYR A 127 8.70 -1.07 4.99
C TYR A 127 7.77 -0.42 6.02
N VAL A 128 8.14 0.77 6.48
CA VAL A 128 7.22 1.62 7.24
C VAL A 128 6.18 2.13 6.27
N VAL A 129 5.03 1.44 6.21
CA VAL A 129 3.83 2.02 5.61
C VAL A 129 3.61 3.32 6.36
N ALA A 130 3.72 4.46 5.66
CA ALA A 130 3.41 5.76 6.25
C ALA A 130 2.04 5.61 6.93
N PRO A 131 1.96 5.81 8.26
CA PRO A 131 0.73 5.56 8.98
C PRO A 131 -0.36 6.32 8.25
N LYS A 132 -1.44 5.61 7.88
CA LYS A 132 -2.64 6.23 7.34
C LYS A 132 -2.94 7.38 8.30
N GLN A 133 -2.81 8.63 7.86
CA GLN A 133 -3.06 9.77 8.73
C GLN A 133 -4.53 9.66 9.15
N ILE A 134 -4.74 9.10 10.34
CA ILE A 134 -6.03 9.11 11.00
C ILE A 134 -6.18 10.59 11.37
N PRO A 135 -7.18 11.31 10.81
CA PRO A 135 -7.36 12.71 11.15
C PRO A 135 -7.40 12.83 12.67
N THR A 136 -6.51 13.65 13.21
CA THR A 136 -6.36 13.85 14.65
C THR A 136 -7.71 14.32 15.21
N GLU A 137 -8.05 13.96 16.46
CA GLU A 137 -9.35 14.32 17.07
C GLU A 137 -9.67 15.82 16.97
N GLU A 138 -8.65 16.68 16.94
CA GLU A 138 -8.79 18.13 16.73
C GLU A 138 -9.34 18.48 15.33
N GLU A 139 -8.89 17.81 14.27
CA GLU A 139 -9.47 17.99 12.92
C GLU A 139 -10.90 17.43 12.84
N THR A 140 -11.18 16.34 13.56
CA THR A 140 -12.53 15.76 13.60
C THR A 140 -13.52 16.63 14.38
N LEU A 141 -13.06 17.32 15.42
CA LEU A 141 -13.87 18.28 16.19
C LEU A 141 -14.11 19.58 15.41
N SER A 142 -13.12 20.05 14.64
CA SER A 142 -13.26 21.20 13.74
C SER A 142 -14.29 20.94 12.62
N LEU A 143 -14.31 19.73 12.07
CA LEU A 143 -15.33 19.32 11.08
C LEU A 143 -16.73 19.16 11.67
N ARG A 144 -16.84 18.80 12.96
CA ARG A 144 -18.14 18.71 13.65
C ARG A 144 -18.72 20.08 14.02
N SER A 145 -17.89 21.05 14.41
CA SER A 145 -18.37 22.39 14.80
C SER A 145 -18.93 23.19 13.62
N SER A 146 -18.45 22.91 12.41
CA SER A 146 -18.94 23.53 11.17
C SER A 146 -20.28 22.96 10.67
N PHE A 147 -20.79 21.88 11.27
CA PHE A 147 -22.07 21.25 10.90
C PHE A 147 -23.28 21.69 11.74
N ILE A 148 -23.10 22.53 12.77
CA ILE A 148 -24.20 22.93 13.69
C ILE A 148 -25.00 24.15 13.16
N GLY A 149 -24.62 24.73 12.02
CA GLY A 149 -25.14 26.04 11.58
C GLY A 149 -26.23 26.09 10.51
N HIS A 150 -26.71 24.97 9.96
CA HIS A 150 -27.80 25.03 8.99
C HIS A 150 -29.15 24.76 9.66
N PRO A 151 -30.04 25.75 9.79
CA PRO A 151 -31.45 25.46 10.06
C PRO A 151 -31.92 24.55 8.94
N THR A 152 -32.33 23.35 9.31
CA THR A 152 -33.10 22.46 8.46
C THR A 152 -34.34 23.22 8.03
N LEU A 153 -34.26 23.88 6.87
CA LEU A 153 -35.45 24.35 6.16
C LEU A 153 -36.27 23.09 5.92
N ASN A 154 -37.29 22.95 6.77
CA ASN A 154 -38.35 21.95 6.75
C ASN A 154 -39.12 22.12 5.43
N ARG A 155 -38.50 21.72 4.34
CA ARG A 155 -39.10 21.69 3.02
C ARG A 155 -39.92 20.42 2.99
N LYS A 156 -41.17 20.52 3.44
CA LYS A 156 -42.26 19.62 3.05
C LYS A 156 -42.28 19.54 1.52
N ARG A 157 -41.43 18.70 0.92
CA ARG A 157 -41.64 18.22 -0.44
C ARG A 157 -42.74 17.20 -0.31
N ALA A 158 -43.95 17.62 -0.70
CA ALA A 158 -44.97 16.69 -1.11
C ALA A 158 -44.33 15.77 -2.18
N SER A 159 -44.09 14.52 -1.83
CA SER A 159 -43.76 13.49 -2.80
C SER A 159 -44.93 13.43 -3.79
N PRO A 160 -44.72 13.63 -5.10
CA PRO A 160 -45.78 13.35 -6.07
C PRO A 160 -46.17 11.87 -5.95
N PRO A 161 -47.45 11.53 -6.10
CA PRO A 161 -47.90 10.14 -6.02
C PRO A 161 -47.15 9.27 -7.02
N LEU A 162 -46.67 8.11 -6.57
CA LEU A 162 -45.89 7.10 -7.31
C LEU A 162 -46.50 6.59 -8.64
N ARG A 163 -47.66 7.11 -9.06
CA ARG A 163 -48.38 6.65 -10.24
C ARG A 163 -47.93 7.31 -11.56
N GLU A 164 -47.13 8.37 -11.56
CA GLU A 164 -46.72 9.04 -12.80
C GLU A 164 -45.38 8.58 -13.40
N ILE A 165 -44.52 7.90 -12.65
CA ILE A 165 -43.16 7.54 -13.13
C ILE A 165 -43.18 6.32 -14.08
N LEU A 166 -44.24 5.51 -14.09
CA LEU A 166 -44.30 4.29 -14.93
C LEU A 166 -44.79 4.52 -16.37
N ARG A 167 -45.09 5.75 -16.79
CA ARG A 167 -45.55 6.04 -18.17
C ARG A 167 -44.46 6.56 -19.12
N SER A 168 -43.24 6.77 -18.65
CA SER A 168 -42.17 7.40 -19.44
C SER A 168 -41.06 6.45 -19.90
N CYS A 169 -41.21 5.13 -19.76
CA CYS A 169 -40.27 4.17 -20.36
C CYS A 169 -40.62 3.93 -21.83
N PRO A 170 -39.75 4.28 -22.79
CA PRO A 170 -39.93 3.87 -24.20
C PRO A 170 -39.78 2.35 -24.33
N PRO A 171 -40.56 1.69 -25.20
CA PRO A 171 -40.39 0.26 -25.46
C PRO A 171 -39.04 0.05 -26.15
N TRP A 172 -38.13 -0.69 -25.51
CA TRP A 172 -36.98 -1.24 -26.21
C TRP A 172 -37.51 -2.27 -27.21
N SER A 173 -37.37 -1.93 -28.49
CA SER A 173 -37.65 -2.79 -29.62
C SER A 173 -36.74 -4.02 -29.61
N ALA A 174 -37.38 -5.17 -29.85
CA ALA A 174 -36.80 -6.50 -30.00
C ALA A 174 -35.85 -6.63 -31.20
#